data_AF-H3DF82-F1
#
_entry.id   AF-H3DF82-F1
#
_cell.length_a   1.000
_cell.length_b   1.000
_cell.length_c   1.000
_cell.angle_alpha   90.00
_cell.angle_beta   90.00
_cell.angle_gamma   90.00
#
_symmetry.space_group_name_H-M   'P 1'
#
loop_
_entity.id
_entity.type
_entity.pdbx_description
1 polymer ?
#
loop_
_entity_poly.entity_id
_entity_poly.type
_entity_poly.pdbx_seq_one_letter_code
_entity_poly.pdbx_strand_id
1 'polypeptide(L)'
;GRDHGDLSPLRRSSLETREKEIREKGSEILREQLDAAKKELKLKDKECERLSQVRNQLEQELEELTASLFEEAHKMVREANVKRAAAEKQLKEAQGKIDVLQAEVTALKTLVLTSTPSSPNRQLHPQLQPSTTRATHKHHGHSRNKSLSGTRPPPPGPAGAPVSQEERELDSVLYAEFLLWKEKPSLDHSSAFLSRVYREDVGPCLSFARSELSQRVQSAVVNNSLTIEPVAVSGGPLVKASAAAACGGPKKCALSGMSRLCRHRIKLGDKGSYHFISPSSRARIAAVCNFFTYIRYIQQGLVRHDAEQMFWEVMRLRREMTTARLGFYTPDQA
;
A
#
# COMPACT_ATOMS: atom_id res chain seq x y z
N GLY A 1 -27.65 92.97 27.30
CA GLY A 1 -26.32 92.65 27.84
C GLY A 1 -26.02 91.18 27.63
N ARG A 2 -25.06 90.90 26.74
CA ARG A 2 -23.97 89.92 26.92
C ARG A 2 -23.14 89.95 25.64
N ASP A 3 -21.93 90.49 25.77
CA ASP A 3 -20.89 90.59 24.75
C ASP A 3 -20.67 89.26 24.04
N HIS A 4 -20.80 89.27 22.72
CA HIS A 4 -20.11 88.32 21.88
C HIS A 4 -18.63 88.67 21.94
N GLY A 5 -17.87 87.91 22.75
CA GLY A 5 -16.44 88.09 22.90
C GLY A 5 -15.73 88.04 21.55
N ASP A 6 -15.31 89.21 21.09
CA ASP A 6 -14.39 89.37 19.97
C ASP A 6 -13.09 88.65 20.34
N LEU A 7 -12.80 87.55 19.64
CA LEU A 7 -11.56 86.82 19.81
C LEU A 7 -10.44 87.74 19.36
N SER A 8 -9.63 88.22 20.32
CA SER A 8 -8.51 89.11 20.05
C SER A 8 -7.65 88.61 18.87
N PRO A 9 -7.18 89.48 17.96
CA PRO A 9 -6.44 89.09 16.75
C PRO A 9 -5.25 88.15 17.03
N LEU A 10 -4.63 88.31 18.20
CA LEU A 10 -3.54 87.46 18.71
C LEU A 10 -3.97 86.00 18.98
N ARG A 11 -5.21 85.79 19.44
CA ARG A 11 -5.76 84.46 19.74
C ARG A 11 -6.12 83.71 18.45
N ARG A 12 -6.61 84.42 17.42
CA ARG A 12 -6.89 83.86 16.09
C ARG A 12 -5.60 83.46 15.35
N SER A 13 -4.60 84.34 15.35
CA SER A 13 -3.26 84.05 14.82
C SER A 13 -2.57 82.86 15.51
N SER A 14 -2.71 82.74 16.83
CA SER A 14 -2.16 81.61 17.59
C SER A 14 -2.82 80.26 17.22
N LEU A 15 -4.13 80.25 16.96
CA LEU A 15 -4.86 79.05 16.54
C LEU A 15 -4.47 78.61 15.12
N GLU A 16 -4.36 79.55 14.17
CA GLU A 16 -3.92 79.26 12.79
C GLU A 16 -2.49 78.72 12.74
N THR A 17 -1.60 79.25 13.58
CA THR A 17 -0.22 78.77 13.70
C THR A 17 -0.18 77.33 14.21
N ARG A 18 -1.02 77.02 15.22
CA ARG A 18 -1.12 75.68 15.80
C ARG A 18 -1.77 74.67 14.84
N GLU A 19 -2.75 75.07 14.04
CA GLU A 19 -3.32 74.23 12.98
C GLU A 19 -2.31 73.91 11.88
N LYS A 20 -1.50 74.91 11.49
CA LYS A 20 -0.41 74.72 10.53
C LYS A 20 0.64 73.74 11.07
N GLU A 21 1.01 73.88 12.34
CA GLU A 21 1.95 72.98 13.03
C GLU A 21 1.41 71.54 13.14
N ILE A 22 0.12 71.37 13.46
CA ILE A 22 -0.54 70.05 13.50
C ILE A 22 -0.54 69.41 12.11
N ARG A 23 -0.85 70.18 11.07
CA ARG A 23 -0.86 69.69 9.68
C ARG A 23 0.53 69.30 9.20
N GLU A 24 1.54 70.08 9.56
CA GLU A 24 2.94 69.81 9.23
C GLU A 24 3.45 68.55 9.93
N LYS A 25 3.23 68.43 11.25
CA LYS A 25 3.54 67.22 12.03
C LYS A 25 2.78 65.99 11.52
N GLY A 26 1.51 66.13 11.19
CA GLY A 26 0.72 65.05 10.60
C GLY A 26 1.26 64.62 9.23
N SER A 27 1.67 65.58 8.39
CA SER A 27 2.27 65.31 7.09
C SER A 27 3.63 64.61 7.21
N GLU A 28 4.42 64.96 8.23
CA GLU A 28 5.70 64.31 8.53
C GLU A 28 5.51 62.86 8.97
N ILE A 29 4.59 62.60 9.90
CA ILE A 29 4.25 61.24 10.36
C ILE A 29 3.75 60.37 9.20
N LEU A 30 2.85 60.90 8.35
CA LEU A 30 2.39 60.15 7.17
C LEU A 30 3.53 59.83 6.20
N ARG A 31 4.49 60.75 6.04
CA ARG A 31 5.64 60.55 5.14
C ARG A 31 6.59 59.47 5.69
N GLU A 32 6.84 59.47 6.99
CA GLU A 32 7.61 58.42 7.66
C GLU A 32 6.94 57.05 7.57
N GLN A 33 5.62 56.97 7.80
CA GLN A 33 4.86 55.73 7.67
C GLN A 33 4.87 55.21 6.23
N LEU A 34 4.73 56.10 5.23
CA LEU A 34 4.81 55.74 3.82
C LEU A 34 6.19 55.18 3.47
N ASP A 35 7.26 55.79 3.95
CA ASP A 35 8.62 55.32 3.71
C ASP A 35 8.93 54.00 4.42
N ALA A 36 8.41 53.79 5.64
CA ALA A 36 8.49 52.51 6.34
C ALA A 36 7.76 51.40 5.55
N ALA A 37 6.53 51.66 5.10
CA ALA A 37 5.75 50.71 4.30
C ALA A 37 6.44 50.38 2.97
N LYS A 38 7.02 51.36 2.28
CA LYS A 38 7.80 51.14 1.05
C LYS A 38 9.03 50.26 1.27
N LYS A 39 9.75 50.45 2.39
CA LYS A 39 10.91 49.62 2.73
C LYS A 39 10.50 48.18 3.02
N GLU A 40 9.41 47.98 3.76
CA GLU A 40 8.87 46.65 4.04
C GLU A 40 8.42 45.96 2.75
N LEU A 41 7.69 46.66 1.88
CA LEU A 41 7.25 46.12 0.60
C LEU A 41 8.45 45.66 -0.25
N LYS A 42 9.50 46.48 -0.35
CA LYS A 42 10.72 46.13 -1.10
C LYS A 42 11.45 44.90 -0.51
N LEU A 43 11.38 44.70 0.80
CA LEU A 43 11.92 43.49 1.45
C LEU A 43 11.08 42.26 1.11
N LYS A 44 9.75 42.40 1.11
CA LYS A 44 8.82 41.33 0.72
C LYS A 44 8.98 40.97 -0.76
N ASP A 45 9.16 41.94 -1.65
CA ASP A 45 9.38 41.70 -3.09
C ASP A 45 10.64 40.84 -3.33
N LYS A 46 11.74 41.15 -2.63
CA LYS A 46 12.97 40.34 -2.70
C LYS A 46 12.76 38.91 -2.20
N GLU A 47 11.99 38.74 -1.14
CA GLU A 47 11.68 37.40 -0.63
C GLU A 47 10.76 36.63 -1.60
N CYS A 48 9.80 37.30 -2.21
CA CYS A 48 8.96 36.72 -3.27
C CYS A 48 9.80 36.29 -4.49
N GLU A 49 10.77 37.11 -4.93
CA GLU A 49 11.70 36.75 -6.00
C GLU A 49 12.53 35.51 -5.63
N ARG A 50 13.07 35.48 -4.40
CA ARG A 50 13.83 34.33 -3.90
C ARG A 50 12.97 33.05 -3.86
N LEU A 51 11.74 33.14 -3.37
CA LEU A 51 10.80 32.02 -3.35
C LEU A 51 10.39 31.57 -4.77
N SER A 52 10.22 32.51 -5.70
CA SER A 52 9.93 32.21 -7.10
C SER A 52 11.08 31.43 -7.76
N GLN A 53 12.34 31.78 -7.47
CA GLN A 53 13.52 31.03 -7.95
C GLN A 53 13.55 29.61 -7.39
N VAL A 54 13.29 29.43 -6.09
CA VAL A 54 13.24 28.11 -5.46
C VAL A 54 12.12 27.26 -6.07
N ARG A 55 10.93 27.85 -6.30
CA ARG A 55 9.82 27.15 -6.97
C ARG A 55 10.25 26.66 -8.35
N ASN A 56 10.84 27.53 -9.18
CA ASN A 56 11.25 27.16 -10.53
C ASN A 56 12.31 26.05 -10.53
N GLN A 57 13.25 26.05 -9.58
CA GLN A 57 14.24 24.98 -9.43
C GLN A 57 13.57 23.65 -9.07
N LEU A 58 12.63 23.66 -8.12
CA LEU A 58 11.87 22.47 -7.76
C LEU A 58 10.99 21.96 -8.90
N GLU A 59 10.38 22.85 -9.68
CA GLU A 59 9.62 22.50 -10.88
C GLU A 59 10.51 21.79 -11.91
N GLN A 60 11.72 22.31 -12.14
CA GLN A 60 12.68 21.67 -13.05
C GLN A 60 13.14 20.29 -12.54
N GLU A 61 13.49 20.15 -11.26
CA GLU A 61 13.88 18.86 -10.68
C GLU A 61 12.74 17.83 -10.76
N LEU A 62 11.49 18.29 -10.58
CA LEU A 62 10.31 17.45 -10.72
C LEU A 62 10.10 17.00 -12.17
N GLU A 63 10.28 17.88 -13.14
CA GLU A 63 10.21 17.54 -14.57
C GLU A 63 11.27 16.51 -14.96
N GLU A 64 12.52 16.71 -14.54
CA GLU A 64 13.64 15.79 -14.80
C GLU A 64 13.41 14.41 -14.16
N LEU A 65 12.96 14.38 -12.90
CA LEU A 65 12.62 13.14 -12.22
C LEU A 65 11.46 12.42 -12.92
N THR A 66 10.44 13.16 -13.33
CA THR A 66 9.27 12.62 -14.02
C THR A 66 9.68 12.00 -15.36
N ALA A 67 10.52 12.68 -16.14
CA ALA A 67 11.06 12.14 -17.39
C ALA A 67 11.85 10.83 -17.16
N SER A 68 12.74 10.81 -16.17
CA SER A 68 13.53 9.63 -15.83
C SER A 68 12.66 8.44 -15.40
N LEU A 69 11.60 8.67 -14.62
CA LEU A 69 10.66 7.62 -14.22
C LEU A 69 9.90 7.04 -15.41
N PHE A 70 9.48 7.87 -16.37
CA PHE A 70 8.84 7.39 -17.60
C PHE A 70 9.80 6.55 -18.45
N GLU A 71 11.05 6.97 -18.60
CA GLU A 71 12.05 6.21 -19.33
C GLU A 71 12.31 4.84 -18.71
N GLU A 72 12.46 4.78 -17.38
CA GLU A 72 12.70 3.51 -16.67
C GLU A 72 11.45 2.60 -16.75
N ALA A 73 10.25 3.15 -16.62
CA ALA A 73 9.01 2.39 -16.82
C ALA A 73 8.93 1.81 -18.24
N HIS A 74 9.22 2.61 -19.27
CA HIS A 74 9.26 2.14 -20.66
C HIS A 74 10.34 1.08 -20.90
N LYS A 75 11.49 1.18 -20.23
CA LYS A 75 12.54 0.16 -20.28
C LYS A 75 12.08 -1.15 -19.64
N MET A 76 11.51 -1.11 -18.44
CA MET A 76 10.97 -2.30 -17.76
C MET A 76 9.91 -3.02 -18.60
N VAL A 77 8.99 -2.27 -19.22
CA VAL A 77 7.97 -2.83 -20.11
C VAL A 77 8.58 -3.48 -21.35
N ARG A 78 9.58 -2.83 -21.97
CA ARG A 78 10.30 -3.42 -23.12
C ARG A 78 11.01 -4.71 -22.73
N GLU A 79 11.71 -4.73 -21.61
CA GLU A 79 12.39 -5.94 -21.13
C GLU A 79 11.41 -7.09 -20.86
N ALA A 80 10.26 -6.80 -20.25
CA ALA A 80 9.21 -7.79 -20.02
C ALA A 80 8.65 -8.34 -21.34
N ASN A 81 8.40 -7.46 -22.33
CA ASN A 81 7.92 -7.87 -23.65
C ASN A 81 8.93 -8.74 -24.41
N VAL A 82 10.23 -8.40 -24.35
CA VAL A 82 11.30 -9.22 -24.96
C VAL A 82 11.38 -10.60 -24.30
N LYS A 83 11.33 -10.65 -22.96
CA LYS A 83 11.33 -11.92 -22.22
C LYS A 83 10.11 -12.77 -22.57
N ARG A 84 8.93 -12.15 -22.64
CA ARG A 84 7.68 -12.81 -23.06
C ARG A 84 7.79 -13.37 -24.47
N ALA A 85 8.25 -12.58 -25.44
CA ALA A 85 8.41 -13.03 -26.82
C ALA A 85 9.40 -14.21 -26.95
N ALA A 86 10.49 -14.18 -26.18
CA ALA A 86 11.45 -15.29 -26.14
C ALA A 86 10.82 -16.58 -25.57
N ALA A 87 10.06 -16.47 -24.47
CA ALA A 87 9.36 -17.61 -23.88
C ALA A 87 8.27 -18.18 -24.81
N GLU A 88 7.48 -17.32 -25.45
CA GLU A 88 6.45 -17.72 -26.43
C GLU A 88 7.08 -18.43 -27.63
N LYS A 89 8.24 -17.96 -28.11
CA LYS A 89 8.99 -18.65 -29.18
C LYS A 89 9.44 -20.05 -28.74
N GLN A 90 10.03 -20.18 -27.56
CA GLN A 90 10.46 -21.48 -27.02
C GLN A 90 9.28 -22.44 -26.85
N LEU A 91 8.13 -21.94 -26.37
CA LEU A 91 6.91 -22.73 -26.24
C LEU A 91 6.45 -23.26 -27.61
N LYS A 92 6.46 -22.42 -28.64
CA LYS A 92 6.08 -22.82 -30.00
C LYS A 92 7.03 -23.89 -30.56
N GLU A 93 8.33 -23.76 -30.34
CA GLU A 93 9.33 -24.75 -30.75
C GLU A 93 9.14 -26.09 -30.02
N ALA A 94 8.87 -26.05 -28.70
CA ALA A 94 8.60 -27.24 -27.91
C ALA A 94 7.30 -27.93 -28.35
N GLN A 95 6.24 -27.16 -28.63
CA GLN A 95 4.98 -27.68 -29.13
C GLN A 95 5.16 -28.40 -30.47
N GLY A 96 5.94 -27.82 -31.40
CA GLY A 96 6.25 -28.48 -32.67
C GLY A 96 7.01 -29.80 -32.49
N LYS A 97 7.91 -29.89 -31.50
CA LYS A 97 8.59 -31.16 -31.16
C LYS A 97 7.60 -32.20 -30.63
N ILE A 98 6.64 -31.80 -29.79
CA ILE A 98 5.58 -32.68 -29.28
C ILE A 98 4.76 -33.22 -30.44
N ASP A 99 4.35 -32.37 -31.39
CA ASP A 99 3.52 -32.77 -32.52
C ASP A 99 4.24 -33.81 -33.41
N VAL A 100 5.54 -33.61 -33.68
CA VAL A 100 6.37 -34.58 -34.42
C VAL A 100 6.47 -35.91 -33.66
N LEU A 101 6.83 -35.87 -32.38
CA LEU A 101 6.93 -37.09 -31.56
C LEU A 101 5.60 -37.84 -31.47
N GLN A 102 4.48 -37.11 -31.39
CA GLN A 102 3.16 -37.71 -31.33
C GLN A 102 2.77 -38.37 -32.66
N ALA A 103 3.17 -37.79 -33.80
CA ALA A 103 3.05 -38.42 -35.11
C ALA A 103 3.90 -39.70 -35.22
N GLU A 104 5.16 -39.66 -34.77
CA GLU A 104 6.06 -40.83 -34.75
C GLU A 104 5.50 -41.97 -33.90
N VAL A 105 5.04 -41.68 -32.67
CA VAL A 105 4.41 -42.67 -31.79
C VAL A 105 3.17 -43.28 -32.44
N THR A 106 2.37 -42.47 -33.14
CA THR A 106 1.17 -42.95 -33.84
C THR A 106 1.53 -43.88 -35.00
N ALA A 107 2.56 -43.54 -35.79
CA ALA A 107 3.08 -44.38 -36.85
C ALA A 107 3.65 -45.71 -36.32
N LEU A 108 4.46 -45.65 -35.25
CA LEU A 108 5.01 -46.84 -34.59
C LEU A 108 3.92 -47.75 -34.03
N LYS A 109 2.88 -47.19 -33.37
CA LYS A 109 1.72 -47.97 -32.91
C LYS A 109 1.03 -48.69 -34.06
N THR A 110 0.86 -48.02 -35.20
CA THR A 110 0.25 -48.63 -36.40
C THR A 110 1.10 -49.77 -36.92
N LEU A 111 2.42 -49.57 -37.01
CA LEU A 111 3.36 -50.59 -37.50
C LEU A 111 3.33 -51.83 -36.60
N VAL A 112 3.38 -51.66 -35.28
CA VAL A 112 3.29 -52.77 -34.30
C VAL A 112 1.98 -53.55 -34.46
N LEU A 113 0.85 -52.84 -34.63
CA LEU A 113 -0.45 -53.48 -34.85
C LEU A 113 -0.50 -54.26 -36.18
N THR A 114 0.21 -53.82 -37.21
CA THR A 114 0.26 -54.50 -38.52
C THR A 114 1.29 -55.63 -38.61
N SER A 115 2.38 -55.59 -37.84
CA SER A 115 3.49 -56.56 -37.89
C SER A 115 3.28 -57.81 -37.03
N THR A 116 2.18 -57.90 -36.28
CA THR A 116 1.79 -59.12 -35.56
C THR A 116 0.52 -59.72 -36.19
N PRO A 117 0.62 -60.67 -37.15
CA PRO A 117 -0.54 -61.33 -37.73
C PRO A 117 -0.97 -62.48 -36.81
N SER A 118 -1.32 -62.19 -35.57
CA SER A 118 -1.94 -63.14 -34.67
C SER A 118 -2.91 -62.40 -33.78
N SER A 119 -4.18 -62.77 -33.92
CA SER A 119 -5.34 -62.28 -33.19
C SER A 119 -4.99 -61.90 -31.74
N PRO A 120 -5.26 -60.66 -31.29
CA PRO A 120 -4.98 -60.31 -29.91
C PRO A 120 -5.81 -61.23 -29.02
N ASN A 121 -5.15 -61.89 -28.08
CA ASN A 121 -5.77 -62.74 -27.08
C ASN A 121 -6.86 -61.94 -26.33
N ARG A 122 -8.12 -62.13 -26.74
CA ARG A 122 -9.30 -61.40 -26.24
C ARG A 122 -9.59 -61.65 -24.75
N GLN A 123 -8.88 -62.58 -24.11
CA GLN A 123 -9.07 -62.95 -22.71
C GLN A 123 -8.26 -62.09 -21.72
N LEU A 124 -7.32 -61.26 -22.19
CA LEU A 124 -6.47 -60.43 -21.33
C LEU A 124 -6.77 -58.93 -21.38
N HIS A 125 -7.68 -58.48 -22.25
CA HIS A 125 -8.08 -57.07 -22.37
C HIS A 125 -9.61 -56.90 -22.33
N PRO A 126 -10.19 -56.61 -21.15
CA PRO A 126 -11.62 -56.34 -20.97
C PRO A 126 -12.18 -55.12 -21.75
N GLN A 127 -11.31 -54.29 -22.35
CA GLN A 127 -11.69 -53.00 -22.95
C GLN A 127 -12.12 -53.09 -24.43
N LEU A 128 -12.14 -54.28 -25.05
CA LEU A 128 -12.47 -54.46 -26.48
C LEU A 128 -13.83 -55.16 -26.74
N GLN A 129 -14.75 -55.21 -25.77
CA GLN A 129 -16.09 -55.78 -26.00
C GLN A 129 -17.07 -54.71 -26.55
N PRO A 130 -17.65 -54.90 -27.74
CA PRO A 130 -18.85 -54.16 -28.15
C PRO A 130 -20.08 -54.81 -27.52
N SER A 131 -20.79 -54.04 -26.70
CA SER A 131 -22.05 -54.42 -26.07
C SER A 131 -23.22 -54.32 -27.05
N THR A 132 -23.75 -55.46 -27.49
CA THR A 132 -25.05 -55.56 -28.20
C THR A 132 -25.91 -56.69 -27.64
N THR A 133 -26.90 -56.27 -26.83
CA THR A 133 -28.34 -56.63 -26.84
C THR A 133 -28.86 -58.08 -26.78
N ARG A 134 -29.95 -58.20 -25.99
CA ARG A 134 -30.97 -59.29 -25.80
C ARG A 134 -30.53 -60.43 -24.86
N ALA A 135 -31.32 -60.88 -23.88
CA ALA A 135 -32.75 -60.76 -23.61
C ALA A 135 -33.10 -61.05 -22.13
N THR A 136 -34.24 -60.51 -21.70
CA THR A 136 -35.22 -61.05 -20.71
C THR A 136 -34.76 -61.40 -19.29
N HIS A 137 -35.29 -60.71 -18.27
CA HIS A 137 -36.45 -61.15 -17.47
C HIS A 137 -36.84 -60.06 -16.43
N LYS A 138 -38.15 -59.92 -16.20
CA LYS A 138 -38.79 -58.97 -15.29
C LYS A 138 -38.53 -59.33 -13.83
N HIS A 139 -38.38 -58.35 -12.94
CA HIS A 139 -39.14 -58.26 -11.68
C HIS A 139 -39.04 -56.85 -11.05
N HIS A 140 -40.14 -56.49 -10.39
CA HIS A 140 -40.49 -55.23 -9.70
C HIS A 140 -39.51 -54.75 -8.63
N GLY A 141 -39.50 -53.42 -8.37
CA GLY A 141 -39.27 -52.88 -7.03
C GLY A 141 -38.47 -51.58 -6.97
N HIS A 142 -39.09 -50.53 -6.44
CA HIS A 142 -38.60 -49.16 -6.22
C HIS A 142 -37.28 -49.04 -5.45
N SER A 143 -36.38 -48.12 -5.84
CA SER A 143 -35.70 -47.19 -4.90
C SER A 143 -34.86 -46.10 -5.61
N ARG A 144 -34.71 -44.98 -4.91
CA ARG A 144 -34.13 -43.68 -5.32
C ARG A 144 -32.60 -43.70 -5.41
N ASN A 145 -32.02 -43.00 -6.40
CA ASN A 145 -31.17 -41.79 -6.29
C ASN A 145 -30.13 -41.71 -7.43
N LYS A 146 -30.01 -40.51 -8.00
CA LYS A 146 -29.01 -40.11 -9.00
C LYS A 146 -27.63 -40.03 -8.35
N SER A 147 -26.61 -40.66 -8.94
CA SER A 147 -25.19 -40.30 -8.76
C SER A 147 -24.39 -40.78 -9.97
N LEU A 148 -23.87 -39.83 -10.73
CA LEU A 148 -22.93 -40.02 -11.83
C LEU A 148 -21.52 -40.09 -11.22
N SER A 149 -20.94 -41.29 -11.14
CA SER A 149 -19.50 -41.47 -10.90
C SER A 149 -18.83 -41.85 -12.22
N GLY A 150 -18.02 -40.96 -12.77
CA GLY A 150 -17.09 -41.22 -13.87
C GLY A 150 -15.68 -40.91 -13.42
N THR A 151 -14.97 -41.94 -13.00
CA THR A 151 -13.54 -41.97 -12.63
C THR A 151 -12.63 -41.79 -13.85
N ARG A 152 -11.62 -40.90 -13.76
CA ARG A 152 -10.50 -40.74 -14.72
C ARG A 152 -9.20 -41.29 -14.09
N PRO A 153 -8.29 -41.97 -14.83
CA PRO A 153 -7.09 -42.63 -14.28
C PRO A 153 -5.89 -41.70 -13.98
N PRO A 154 -4.82 -42.17 -13.29
CA PRO A 154 -3.71 -41.37 -12.73
C PRO A 154 -2.42 -41.40 -13.61
N PRO A 155 -1.20 -40.95 -13.17
CA PRO A 155 -0.47 -39.78 -13.71
C PRO A 155 0.84 -40.10 -14.49
N PRO A 156 1.54 -39.06 -15.01
CA PRO A 156 3.00 -38.96 -14.78
C PRO A 156 3.46 -37.53 -14.40
N GLY A 157 4.48 -37.41 -13.52
CA GLY A 157 5.16 -36.13 -13.17
C GLY A 157 6.41 -35.84 -14.05
N PRO A 158 7.32 -34.89 -13.71
CA PRO A 158 7.24 -33.81 -12.71
C PRO A 158 7.24 -32.39 -13.33
N ALA A 159 6.18 -31.65 -13.00
CA ALA A 159 6.10 -30.25 -12.60
C ALA A 159 6.95 -29.18 -13.32
N GLY A 160 6.36 -28.57 -14.35
CA GLY A 160 6.25 -27.11 -14.31
C GLY A 160 5.48 -26.75 -13.04
N ALA A 161 6.05 -25.90 -12.19
CA ALA A 161 5.36 -25.47 -10.98
C ALA A 161 3.96 -24.97 -11.40
N PRO A 162 2.86 -25.53 -10.86
CA PRO A 162 1.56 -24.93 -11.07
C PRO A 162 1.69 -23.52 -10.49
N VAL A 163 1.47 -22.49 -11.31
CA VAL A 163 1.12 -21.18 -10.77
C VAL A 163 -0.14 -21.48 -9.97
N SER A 164 0.01 -21.57 -8.65
CA SER A 164 -1.11 -21.79 -7.73
C SER A 164 -2.00 -20.57 -7.88
N GLN A 165 -2.99 -20.68 -8.76
CA GLN A 165 -4.02 -19.66 -8.89
C GLN A 165 -4.74 -19.66 -7.54
N GLU A 166 -4.50 -18.62 -6.75
CA GLU A 166 -5.06 -18.50 -5.40
C GLU A 166 -6.58 -18.37 -5.57
N GLU A 167 -7.29 -19.48 -5.39
CA GLU A 167 -8.75 -19.49 -5.34
C GLU A 167 -9.18 -18.70 -4.10
N ARG A 168 -10.11 -17.77 -4.29
CA ARG A 168 -10.58 -16.86 -3.26
C ARG A 168 -12.09 -17.01 -3.14
N GLU A 169 -12.54 -17.38 -1.96
CA GLU A 169 -13.96 -17.54 -1.63
C GLU A 169 -14.36 -16.52 -0.57
N LEU A 170 -15.52 -15.91 -0.77
CA LEU A 170 -16.03 -14.85 0.09
C LEU A 170 -16.68 -15.46 1.34
N ASP A 171 -16.13 -15.16 2.50
CA ASP A 171 -16.74 -15.53 3.78
C ASP A 171 -17.98 -14.67 4.04
N SER A 172 -19.15 -15.32 4.05
CA SER A 172 -20.44 -14.64 4.18
C SER A 172 -20.59 -13.83 5.48
N VAL A 173 -19.97 -14.25 6.58
CA VAL A 173 -20.04 -13.56 7.87
C VAL A 173 -19.19 -12.31 7.84
N LEU A 174 -17.94 -12.42 7.40
CA LEU A 174 -17.02 -11.29 7.29
C LEU A 174 -17.53 -10.25 6.29
N TYR A 175 -18.13 -10.70 5.19
CA TYR A 175 -18.69 -9.81 4.18
C TYR A 175 -19.93 -9.07 4.70
N ALA A 176 -20.85 -9.76 5.39
CA ALA A 176 -22.00 -9.13 6.00
C ALA A 176 -21.60 -8.09 7.06
N GLU A 177 -20.61 -8.40 7.92
CA GLU A 177 -20.06 -7.45 8.89
C GLU A 177 -19.45 -6.22 8.20
N PHE A 178 -18.71 -6.43 7.10
CA PHE A 178 -18.13 -5.35 6.31
C PHE A 178 -19.21 -4.46 5.67
N LEU A 179 -20.25 -5.05 5.07
CA LEU A 179 -21.35 -4.30 4.45
C LEU A 179 -22.08 -3.42 5.47
N LEU A 180 -22.41 -3.97 6.64
CA LEU A 180 -23.04 -3.23 7.73
C LEU A 180 -22.17 -2.08 8.22
N TRP A 181 -20.86 -2.30 8.36
CA TRP A 181 -19.93 -1.23 8.72
C TRP A 181 -19.83 -0.17 7.62
N LYS A 182 -19.85 -0.57 6.35
CA LYS A 182 -19.72 0.32 5.18
C LYS A 182 -20.91 1.28 5.04
N GLU A 183 -22.10 0.92 5.52
CA GLU A 183 -23.26 1.83 5.53
C GLU A 183 -23.02 3.05 6.42
N LYS A 184 -22.31 2.86 7.55
CA LYS A 184 -21.92 3.94 8.46
C LYS A 184 -20.46 3.78 8.90
N PRO A 185 -19.50 4.11 8.02
CA PRO A 185 -18.09 3.90 8.29
C PRO A 185 -17.64 4.72 9.51
N SER A 186 -16.93 4.06 10.42
CA SER A 186 -16.30 4.70 11.57
C SER A 186 -14.98 4.03 11.90
N LEU A 187 -14.10 4.75 12.60
CA LEU A 187 -12.85 4.22 13.16
C LEU A 187 -13.02 3.69 14.59
N ASP A 188 -14.24 3.78 15.14
CA ASP A 188 -14.51 3.32 16.48
C ASP A 188 -14.57 1.78 16.55
N HIS A 189 -14.11 1.25 17.68
CA HIS A 189 -14.01 -0.18 17.93
C HIS A 189 -15.36 -0.80 18.36
N SER A 190 -16.43 0.00 18.39
CA SER A 190 -17.79 -0.46 18.71
C SER A 190 -18.42 -1.31 17.61
N SER A 191 -18.01 -1.13 16.36
CA SER A 191 -18.52 -1.94 15.24
C SER A 191 -17.98 -3.38 15.30
N ALA A 192 -18.83 -4.36 14.94
CA ALA A 192 -18.43 -5.77 14.89
C ALA A 192 -17.21 -5.99 13.99
N PHE A 193 -17.20 -5.33 12.83
CA PHE A 193 -16.11 -5.37 11.85
C PHE A 193 -14.77 -4.91 12.46
N LEU A 194 -14.67 -3.68 12.98
CA LEU A 194 -13.38 -3.21 13.53
C LEU A 194 -13.02 -3.95 14.82
N SER A 195 -13.97 -4.23 15.72
CA SER A 195 -13.72 -5.01 16.93
C SER A 195 -13.03 -6.35 16.62
N ARG A 196 -13.51 -7.05 15.59
CA ARG A 196 -12.90 -8.27 15.08
C ARG A 196 -11.48 -8.05 14.58
N VAL A 197 -11.29 -7.10 13.67
CA VAL A 197 -9.96 -6.82 13.07
C VAL A 197 -8.96 -6.40 14.15
N TYR A 198 -9.39 -5.68 15.18
CA TYR A 198 -8.51 -5.33 16.30
C TYR A 198 -8.08 -6.55 17.11
N ARG A 199 -9.03 -7.43 17.42
CA ARG A 199 -8.77 -8.63 18.22
C ARG A 199 -7.89 -9.64 17.47
N GLU A 200 -8.16 -9.84 16.19
CA GLU A 200 -7.53 -10.90 15.38
C GLU A 200 -6.22 -10.45 14.72
N ASP A 201 -6.15 -9.19 14.29
CA ASP A 201 -5.05 -8.68 13.46
C ASP A 201 -4.26 -7.55 14.13
N VAL A 202 -4.86 -6.38 14.36
CA VAL A 202 -4.13 -5.16 14.78
C VAL A 202 -3.45 -5.32 16.13
N GLY A 203 -4.19 -5.78 17.15
CA GLY A 203 -3.67 -5.96 18.50
C GLY A 203 -2.47 -6.93 18.53
N PRO A 204 -2.63 -8.16 18.00
CA PRO A 204 -1.51 -9.10 17.88
C PRO A 204 -0.37 -8.56 16.98
N CYS A 205 -0.67 -7.86 15.88
CA CYS A 205 0.34 -7.33 14.97
C CYS A 205 1.13 -6.16 15.58
N LEU A 206 0.58 -5.38 16.51
CA LEU A 206 1.32 -4.31 17.21
C LEU A 206 1.77 -4.69 18.62
N SER A 207 1.57 -5.94 19.06
CA SER A 207 2.08 -6.43 20.34
C SER A 207 3.59 -6.69 20.28
N PHE A 208 4.37 -5.87 20.99
CA PHE A 208 5.82 -5.97 21.06
C PHE A 208 6.29 -6.22 22.50
N ALA A 209 7.54 -6.69 22.64
CA ALA A 209 8.13 -7.00 23.94
C ALA A 209 8.09 -5.81 24.92
N ARG A 210 8.26 -4.57 24.42
CA ARG A 210 8.05 -3.35 25.21
C ARG A 210 6.59 -2.90 25.13
N SER A 211 5.78 -3.34 26.09
CA SER A 211 4.32 -3.12 26.14
C SER A 211 3.93 -1.64 26.13
N GLU A 212 4.59 -0.80 26.92
CA GLU A 212 4.28 0.64 26.99
C GLU A 212 4.51 1.34 25.65
N LEU A 213 5.64 1.07 25.00
CA LEU A 213 5.93 1.64 23.68
C LEU A 213 4.99 1.06 22.61
N SER A 214 4.63 -0.21 22.71
CA SER A 214 3.63 -0.85 21.85
C SER A 214 2.26 -0.15 21.93
N GLN A 215 1.77 0.18 23.13
CA GLN A 215 0.51 0.92 23.31
C GLN A 215 0.57 2.33 22.72
N ARG A 216 1.71 3.02 22.87
CA ARG A 216 1.92 4.34 22.26
C ARG A 216 1.94 4.26 20.73
N VAL A 217 2.57 3.23 20.16
CA VAL A 217 2.55 2.96 18.71
C VAL A 217 1.12 2.73 18.24
N GLN A 218 0.35 1.86 18.92
CA GLN A 218 -1.06 1.61 18.57
C GLN A 218 -1.86 2.91 18.55
N SER A 219 -1.75 3.72 19.59
CA SER A 219 -2.45 5.01 19.67
C SER A 219 -2.02 5.97 18.55
N ALA A 220 -0.73 6.03 18.22
CA ALA A 220 -0.22 6.91 17.17
C ALA A 220 -0.67 6.46 15.76
N VAL A 221 -0.78 5.15 15.52
CA VAL A 221 -1.29 4.63 14.23
C VAL A 221 -2.76 4.99 14.05
N VAL A 222 -3.59 4.83 15.09
CA VAL A 222 -5.03 5.16 15.05
C VAL A 222 -5.25 6.67 14.91
N ASN A 223 -4.44 7.49 15.57
CA ASN A 223 -4.50 8.96 15.50
C ASN A 223 -3.78 9.55 14.29
N ASN A 224 -3.22 8.72 13.41
CA ASN A 224 -2.46 9.15 12.23
C ASN A 224 -1.29 10.11 12.55
N SER A 225 -0.60 9.88 13.66
CA SER A 225 0.50 10.72 14.15
C SER A 225 1.84 9.98 14.23
N LEU A 226 1.93 8.81 13.60
CA LEU A 226 3.16 8.03 13.49
C LEU A 226 3.85 8.34 12.15
N THR A 227 5.15 8.63 12.19
CA THR A 227 5.98 8.72 10.98
C THR A 227 7.09 7.67 11.03
N ILE A 228 7.45 7.14 9.85
CA ILE A 228 8.58 6.21 9.66
C ILE A 228 9.59 6.89 8.75
N GLU A 229 10.82 7.06 9.23
CA GLU A 229 11.90 7.70 8.49
C GLU A 229 13.04 6.70 8.25
N PRO A 230 13.64 6.68 7.04
CA PRO A 230 14.89 5.96 6.82
C PRO A 230 16.03 6.65 7.56
N VAL A 231 17.01 5.88 7.99
CA VAL A 231 18.23 6.38 8.63
C VAL A 231 19.36 6.26 7.61
N ALA A 232 19.96 7.38 7.23
CA ALA A 232 21.12 7.39 6.35
C ALA A 232 22.26 6.58 7.00
N VAL A 233 22.76 5.57 6.30
CA VAL A 233 23.92 4.78 6.72
C VAL A 233 25.17 5.58 6.36
N SER A 234 25.45 6.65 7.09
CA SER A 234 26.72 7.36 6.95
C SER A 234 27.82 6.55 7.66
N GLY A 235 28.75 6.01 6.88
CA GLY A 235 29.96 5.30 7.35
C GLY A 235 31.01 6.22 7.99
N GLY A 236 30.58 7.24 8.74
CA GLY A 236 31.48 8.19 9.41
C GLY A 236 31.67 7.88 10.91
N PRO A 237 32.75 8.36 11.54
CA PRO A 237 33.01 8.13 12.95
C PRO A 237 31.90 8.73 13.82
N LEU A 238 31.45 7.90 14.75
CA LEU A 238 30.48 8.13 15.81
C LEU A 238 30.48 9.57 16.38
N VAL A 239 29.60 10.44 15.87
CA VAL A 239 29.16 11.60 16.66
C VAL A 239 28.34 11.03 17.81
N LYS A 240 28.87 11.19 19.03
CA LYS A 240 28.26 10.80 20.29
C LYS A 240 26.88 11.45 20.41
N ALA A 241 25.83 10.74 20.00
CA ALA A 241 24.47 11.07 20.39
C ALA A 241 24.26 10.55 21.82
N SER A 242 24.67 11.36 22.79
CA SER A 242 24.29 11.23 24.19
C SER A 242 22.81 11.57 24.33
N ALA A 243 21.93 10.61 24.03
CA ALA A 243 20.57 10.56 24.54
C ALA A 243 19.99 9.15 24.37
N ALA A 244 19.43 8.63 25.47
CA ALA A 244 18.49 7.52 25.55
C ALA A 244 19.04 6.07 25.59
N ALA A 245 19.42 5.67 26.81
CA ALA A 245 19.42 4.27 27.25
C ALA A 245 18.06 3.54 27.08
N ALA A 246 16.97 4.25 26.73
CA ALA A 246 15.65 3.69 26.47
C ALA A 246 15.32 3.48 24.97
N CYS A 247 15.94 4.23 24.04
CA CYS A 247 15.43 4.35 22.66
C CYS A 247 15.99 3.36 21.63
N GLY A 248 16.88 2.45 22.02
CA GLY A 248 17.52 1.49 21.10
C GLY A 248 18.52 2.19 20.17
N GLY A 249 19.68 1.56 19.93
CA GLY A 249 20.65 2.07 18.97
C GLY A 249 20.38 1.57 17.55
N PRO A 250 21.17 1.98 16.54
CA PRO A 250 21.09 1.46 15.17
C PRO A 250 21.21 -0.07 15.06
N LYS A 251 21.70 -0.74 16.10
CA LYS A 251 21.89 -2.19 16.18
C LYS A 251 20.88 -2.91 17.07
N LYS A 252 19.92 -2.21 17.70
CA LYS A 252 18.94 -2.80 18.61
C LYS A 252 17.56 -2.18 18.43
N CYS A 253 16.58 -3.01 18.12
CA CYS A 253 15.19 -2.58 17.95
C CYS A 253 14.58 -2.09 19.27
N ALA A 254 14.01 -0.90 19.25
CA ALA A 254 13.35 -0.30 20.40
C ALA A 254 12.05 -1.02 20.79
N LEU A 255 11.38 -1.69 19.85
CA LEU A 255 10.10 -2.35 20.10
C LEU A 255 10.28 -3.80 20.57
N SER A 256 11.03 -4.59 19.81
CA SER A 256 11.26 -6.01 20.10
C SER A 256 12.42 -6.27 21.05
N GLY A 257 13.32 -5.30 21.25
CA GLY A 257 14.55 -5.48 22.03
C GLY A 257 15.62 -6.34 21.35
N MET A 258 15.35 -6.87 20.16
CA MET A 258 16.28 -7.75 19.44
C MET A 258 17.44 -6.96 18.83
N SER A 259 18.63 -7.55 18.86
CA SER A 259 19.83 -7.02 18.21
C SER A 259 19.77 -7.29 16.69
N ARG A 260 19.39 -6.28 15.91
CA ARG A 260 19.30 -6.30 14.45
C ARG A 260 19.64 -4.91 13.91
N LEU A 261 20.17 -4.84 12.69
CA LEU A 261 20.42 -3.57 12.02
C LEU A 261 19.09 -2.87 11.72
N CYS A 262 18.91 -1.70 12.32
CA CYS A 262 17.72 -0.86 12.19
C CYS A 262 18.03 0.27 11.22
N ARG A 263 17.57 0.14 9.98
CA ARG A 263 17.69 1.16 8.93
C ARG A 263 16.58 2.22 8.98
N HIS A 264 15.63 2.07 9.89
CA HIS A 264 14.47 2.94 10.02
C HIS A 264 14.27 3.34 11.48
N ARG A 265 13.70 4.53 11.66
CA ARG A 265 13.27 5.06 12.96
C ARG A 265 11.83 5.54 12.88
N ILE A 266 11.13 5.48 13.99
CA ILE A 266 9.76 6.01 14.12
C ILE A 266 9.73 7.22 15.04
N LYS A 267 8.83 8.14 14.74
CA LYS A 267 8.45 9.26 15.61
C LYS A 267 6.97 9.13 15.96
N LEU A 268 6.64 9.32 17.23
CA LEU A 268 5.28 9.21 17.76
C LEU A 268 4.79 10.60 18.16
N GLY A 269 3.95 11.20 17.31
CA GLY A 269 3.48 12.58 17.45
C GLY A 269 4.62 13.61 17.47
N ASP A 270 4.38 14.73 18.14
CA ASP A 270 5.30 15.89 18.10
C ASP A 270 6.39 15.84 19.18
N LYS A 271 6.36 14.85 20.10
CA LYS A 271 7.23 14.80 21.29
C LYS A 271 8.70 14.45 21.02
N GLY A 272 9.20 14.62 19.80
CA GLY A 272 10.63 14.69 19.47
C GLY A 272 11.49 13.43 19.69
N SER A 273 10.98 12.36 20.30
CA SER A 273 11.76 11.14 20.56
C SER A 273 11.67 10.16 19.39
N TYR A 274 12.83 9.86 18.81
CA TYR A 274 12.97 8.83 17.79
C TYR A 274 13.25 7.45 18.40
N HIS A 275 12.67 6.41 17.80
CA HIS A 275 12.90 5.02 18.19
C HIS A 275 13.35 4.18 16.99
N PHE A 276 14.51 3.55 17.08
CA PHE A 276 15.02 2.68 16.02
C PHE A 276 14.23 1.38 15.95
N ILE A 277 13.84 0.95 14.75
CA ILE A 277 13.02 -0.25 14.56
C ILE A 277 13.64 -1.23 13.58
N SER A 278 13.49 -2.52 13.87
CA SER A 278 13.93 -3.60 12.98
C SER A 278 13.06 -3.66 11.71
N PRO A 279 13.55 -4.27 10.62
CA PRO A 279 12.75 -4.50 9.42
C PRO A 279 11.43 -5.24 9.69
N SER A 280 11.45 -6.26 10.56
CA SER A 280 10.23 -6.98 10.98
C SER A 280 9.25 -6.07 11.70
N SER A 281 9.73 -5.25 12.65
CA SER A 281 8.87 -4.30 13.37
C SER A 281 8.30 -3.24 12.44
N ARG A 282 9.08 -2.78 11.45
CA ARG A 282 8.62 -1.86 10.40
C ARG A 282 7.51 -2.48 9.58
N ALA A 283 7.69 -3.71 9.09
CA ALA A 283 6.68 -4.40 8.29
C ALA A 283 5.35 -4.55 9.03
N ARG A 284 5.40 -4.91 10.32
CA ARG A 284 4.21 -5.00 11.18
C ARG A 284 3.50 -3.65 11.32
N ILE A 285 4.24 -2.58 11.60
CA ILE A 285 3.65 -1.22 11.70
C ILE A 285 3.08 -0.77 10.36
N ALA A 286 3.83 -0.94 9.27
CA ALA A 286 3.42 -0.54 7.93
C ALA A 286 2.13 -1.25 7.48
N ALA A 287 2.02 -2.57 7.70
CA ALA A 287 0.81 -3.33 7.37
C ALA A 287 -0.44 -2.78 8.08
N VAL A 288 -0.29 -2.43 9.37
CA VAL A 288 -1.39 -1.84 10.15
C VAL A 288 -1.70 -0.41 9.70
N CYS A 289 -0.68 0.40 9.42
CA CYS A 289 -0.88 1.73 8.84
C CYS A 289 -1.61 1.67 7.50
N ASN A 290 -1.22 0.76 6.59
CA ASN A 290 -1.88 0.56 5.30
C ASN A 290 -3.36 0.23 5.48
N PHE A 291 -3.68 -0.66 6.43
CA PHE A 291 -5.07 -0.96 6.79
C PHE A 291 -5.83 0.30 7.22
N PHE A 292 -5.35 1.05 8.21
CA PHE A 292 -6.06 2.25 8.67
C PHE A 292 -6.14 3.36 7.62
N THR A 293 -5.13 3.51 6.78
CA THR A 293 -5.17 4.44 5.65
C THR A 293 -6.31 4.09 4.71
N TYR A 294 -6.45 2.81 4.34
CA TYR A 294 -7.53 2.38 3.47
C TYR A 294 -8.91 2.53 4.12
N ILE A 295 -9.05 2.17 5.40
CA ILE A 295 -10.30 2.37 6.16
C ILE A 295 -10.69 3.85 6.23
N ARG A 296 -9.73 4.76 6.43
CA ARG A 296 -9.97 6.21 6.39
C ARG A 296 -10.43 6.68 5.02
N TYR A 297 -9.84 6.15 3.94
CA TYR A 297 -10.28 6.49 2.58
C TYR A 297 -11.71 6.04 2.31
N ILE A 298 -12.12 4.86 2.79
CA ILE A 298 -13.52 4.41 2.71
C ILE A 298 -14.42 5.35 3.52
N GLN A 299 -14.03 5.68 4.75
CA GLN A 299 -14.81 6.57 5.62
C GLN A 299 -15.02 7.97 5.02
N GLN A 300 -14.00 8.50 4.36
CA GLN A 300 -14.03 9.81 3.71
C GLN A 300 -14.72 9.79 2.34
N GLY A 301 -15.14 8.61 1.85
CA GLY A 301 -15.77 8.47 0.52
C GLY A 301 -14.80 8.64 -0.65
N LEU A 302 -13.49 8.45 -0.43
CA LEU A 302 -12.46 8.57 -1.47
C LEU A 302 -12.38 7.32 -2.37
N VAL A 303 -12.88 6.17 -1.90
CA VAL A 303 -12.84 4.89 -2.63
C VAL A 303 -14.11 4.74 -3.48
N ARG A 304 -13.94 4.58 -4.80
CA ARG A 304 -15.03 4.48 -5.78
C ARG A 304 -15.31 3.05 -6.30
N HIS A 305 -14.70 2.04 -5.69
CA HIS A 305 -14.87 0.64 -6.06
C HIS A 305 -16.23 0.08 -5.61
N ASP A 306 -16.63 -1.08 -6.14
CA ASP A 306 -17.78 -1.81 -5.63
C ASP A 306 -17.48 -2.47 -4.27
N ALA A 307 -18.53 -2.89 -3.57
CA ALA A 307 -18.40 -3.43 -2.21
C ALA A 307 -17.57 -4.71 -2.13
N GLU A 308 -17.62 -5.55 -3.16
CA GLU A 308 -16.83 -6.78 -3.22
C GLU A 308 -15.34 -6.47 -3.41
N GLN A 309 -15.00 -5.56 -4.32
CA GLN A 309 -13.62 -5.10 -4.53
C GLN A 309 -13.04 -4.46 -3.26
N MET A 310 -13.80 -3.61 -2.58
CA MET A 310 -13.37 -3.03 -1.31
C MET A 310 -13.16 -4.09 -0.23
N PHE A 311 -14.05 -5.07 -0.14
CA PHE A 311 -13.90 -6.18 0.79
C PHE A 311 -12.65 -7.00 0.52
N TRP A 312 -12.35 -7.33 -0.74
CA TRP A 312 -11.15 -8.08 -1.09
C TRP A 312 -9.87 -7.30 -0.77
N GLU A 313 -9.88 -5.98 -0.93
CA GLU A 313 -8.76 -5.14 -0.52
C GLU A 313 -8.59 -5.13 1.02
N VAL A 314 -9.69 -5.07 1.77
CA VAL A 314 -9.66 -5.28 3.23
C VAL A 314 -9.08 -6.65 3.59
N MET A 315 -9.51 -7.73 2.94
CA MET A 315 -8.98 -9.08 3.20
C MET A 315 -7.49 -9.17 2.87
N ARG A 316 -7.05 -8.53 1.78
CA ARG A 316 -5.64 -8.44 1.40
C ARG A 316 -4.82 -7.75 2.50
N LEU A 317 -5.30 -6.63 3.03
CA LEU A 317 -4.64 -5.87 4.12
C LEU A 317 -4.62 -6.65 5.44
N ARG A 318 -5.71 -7.37 5.77
CA ARG A 318 -5.73 -8.28 6.94
C ARG A 318 -4.71 -9.41 6.80
N ARG A 319 -4.60 -9.99 5.60
CA ARG A 319 -3.59 -11.02 5.29
C ARG A 319 -2.17 -10.48 5.44
N GLU A 320 -1.89 -9.25 5.04
CA GLU A 320 -0.58 -8.61 5.26
C GLU A 320 -0.27 -8.46 6.75
N MET A 321 -1.23 -8.01 7.57
CA MET A 321 -1.04 -7.91 9.03
C MET A 321 -0.77 -9.28 9.66
N THR A 322 -1.53 -10.32 9.27
CA THR A 322 -1.34 -11.68 9.77
C THR A 322 0.04 -12.24 9.37
N THR A 323 0.43 -12.07 8.11
CA THR A 323 1.73 -12.51 7.57
C THR A 323 2.89 -11.80 8.29
N ALA A 324 2.80 -10.48 8.46
CA ALA A 324 3.80 -9.68 9.15
C ALA A 324 3.92 -10.06 10.65
N ARG A 325 2.81 -10.35 11.32
CA ARG A 325 2.79 -10.82 12.72
C ARG A 325 3.57 -12.12 12.89
N LEU A 326 3.45 -13.04 11.94
CA LEU A 326 4.17 -14.31 11.92
C LEU A 326 5.66 -14.16 11.59
N GLY A 327 6.11 -12.94 11.28
CA GLY A 327 7.51 -12.63 11.02
C GLY A 327 7.91 -12.70 9.55
N PHE A 328 6.96 -12.95 8.64
CA PHE A 328 7.20 -12.92 7.20
C PHE A 328 7.08 -11.48 6.69
N TYR A 329 8.15 -10.97 6.11
CA TYR A 329 8.17 -9.65 5.48
C TYR A 329 9.13 -9.65 4.30
N THR A 330 8.82 -8.87 3.29
CA THR A 330 9.75 -8.60 2.20
C THR A 330 10.80 -7.59 2.70
N PRO A 331 12.11 -7.92 2.64
CA PRO A 331 13.12 -6.90 2.82
C PRO A 331 13.01 -5.88 1.69
N ASP A 332 13.13 -4.59 1.99
CA ASP A 332 13.32 -3.57 0.94
C ASP A 332 14.50 -4.04 0.07
N GLN A 333 14.27 -4.21 -1.24
CA GLN A 333 15.34 -4.50 -2.18
C GLN A 333 16.38 -3.39 -2.05
N ALA A 334 17.62 -3.81 -1.79
CA ALA A 334 18.75 -2.92 -1.52
C ALA A 334 19.15 -2.13 -2.78
#